data_AF-A0A2T2YC56-F1
#
_entry.id   AF-A0A2T2YC56-F1
#
_cell.length_a   1.000
_cell.length_b   1.000
_cell.length_c   1.000
_cell.angle_alpha   90.00
_cell.angle_beta   90.00
_cell.angle_gamma   90.00
#
_symmetry.space_group_name_H-M   'P 1'
#
loop_
_entity.id
_entity.type
_entity.pdbx_description
1 polymer ?
#
loop_
_entity_poly.entity_id
_entity_poly.type
_entity_poly.pdbx_seq_one_letter_code
_entity_poly.pdbx_strand_id
1 'polypeptide(L)'
;MTYKGASLLVLFWGIINLIGAGMAYYFMGSFAQAIAIQGLLSGILGFSIGHFLNRGRKQAFILALASCLICVFLLGQLTTNAFNQEPNLFFSDALATQPQDISLLVTSAMLTFTVLVLLLLLIFARSIYVSFRNEV
;
A
#
# COMPACT_ATOMS: atom_id res chain seq x y z
N MET A 1 3.92 -7.13 22.70
CA MET A 1 3.59 -5.75 22.27
C MET A 1 3.81 -5.53 20.78
N THR A 2 4.87 -6.11 20.18
CA THR A 2 5.23 -5.95 18.76
C THR A 2 4.17 -6.40 17.75
N TYR A 3 3.46 -7.51 17.98
CA TYR A 3 2.36 -7.94 17.09
C TYR A 3 1.19 -6.95 17.02
N LYS A 4 0.90 -6.23 18.10
CA LYS A 4 -0.16 -5.19 18.12
C LYS A 4 0.25 -3.95 17.34
N GLY A 5 1.52 -3.54 17.43
CA GLY A 5 2.07 -2.46 16.62
C GLY A 5 2.07 -2.79 15.13
N ALA A 6 2.55 -3.98 14.77
CA ALA A 6 2.53 -4.46 13.38
C ALA A 6 1.10 -4.61 12.84
N SER A 7 0.17 -5.10 13.66
CA SER A 7 -1.25 -5.18 13.32
C SER A 7 -1.84 -3.81 12.97
N LEU A 8 -1.63 -2.81 13.83
CA LEU A 8 -2.14 -1.46 13.62
C LEU A 8 -1.52 -0.82 12.37
N LEU A 9 -0.23 -1.04 12.14
CA LEU A 9 0.47 -0.59 10.93
C LEU A 9 -0.15 -1.19 9.65
N VAL A 10 -0.39 -2.50 9.62
CA VAL A 10 -0.96 -3.20 8.46
C VAL A 10 -2.43 -2.83 8.24
N LEU A 11 -3.19 -2.60 9.30
CA LEU A 11 -4.56 -2.11 9.21
C LEU A 11 -4.59 -0.68 8.65
N PHE A 12 -3.71 0.19 9.14
CA PHE A 12 -3.57 1.57 8.65
C PHE A 12 -3.13 1.62 7.19
N TRP A 13 -2.23 0.72 6.77
CA TRP A 13 -1.87 0.51 5.37
C TRP A 13 -3.06 0.14 4.49
N GLY A 14 -3.93 -0.77 4.95
CA GLY A 14 -5.15 -1.11 4.22
C GLY A 14 -6.08 0.10 4.06
N ILE A 15 -6.28 0.88 5.13
CA ILE A 15 -7.15 2.08 5.10
C ILE A 15 -6.61 3.12 4.12
N ILE A 16 -5.32 3.45 4.17
CA ILE A 16 -4.74 4.46 3.28
C ILE A 16 -4.88 4.06 1.81
N ASN A 17 -4.62 2.80 1.48
CA ASN A 17 -4.78 2.34 0.11
C ASN A 17 -6.24 2.33 -0.35
N LEU A 18 -7.18 2.02 0.55
CA LEU A 18 -8.61 2.10 0.27
C LEU A 18 -9.04 3.55 -0.02
N ILE A 19 -8.55 4.51 0.78
CA ILE A 19 -8.80 5.95 0.56
C ILE A 19 -8.19 6.39 -0.77
N GLY A 20 -6.96 5.98 -1.07
CA GLY A 20 -6.29 6.24 -2.35
C GLY A 20 -7.11 5.73 -3.53
N ALA A 21 -7.62 4.49 -3.46
CA ALA A 21 -8.53 3.94 -4.47
C ALA A 21 -9.82 4.76 -4.62
N GLY A 22 -10.44 5.18 -3.52
CA GLY A 22 -11.63 6.01 -3.53
C GLY A 22 -11.38 7.37 -4.19
N MET A 23 -10.25 8.01 -3.87
CA MET A 23 -9.83 9.29 -4.46
C MET A 23 -9.56 9.14 -5.96
N ALA A 24 -8.81 8.11 -6.37
CA ALA A 24 -8.55 7.85 -7.78
C ALA A 24 -9.86 7.65 -8.57
N TYR A 25 -10.79 6.86 -8.03
CA TYR A 25 -12.09 6.64 -8.67
C TYR A 25 -12.95 7.91 -8.73
N TYR A 26 -12.94 8.72 -7.68
CA TYR A 26 -13.68 9.99 -7.64
C TYR A 26 -13.21 10.97 -8.73
N PHE A 27 -11.90 11.08 -8.94
CA PHE A 27 -11.34 12.06 -9.89
C PHE A 27 -11.20 11.53 -11.33
N MET A 28 -10.96 10.23 -11.51
CA MET A 28 -10.66 9.66 -12.83
C MET A 28 -11.75 8.72 -13.35
N GLY A 29 -12.76 8.40 -12.53
CA GLY A 29 -13.84 7.48 -12.90
C GLY A 29 -13.34 6.10 -13.32
N SER A 30 -13.82 5.62 -14.46
CA SER A 30 -13.46 4.30 -15.01
C SER A 30 -11.98 4.15 -15.38
N PHE A 31 -11.26 5.25 -15.62
CA PHE A 31 -9.82 5.20 -15.91
C PHE A 31 -8.98 4.80 -14.70
N ALA A 32 -9.50 4.95 -13.48
CA ALA A 32 -8.85 4.51 -12.25
C ALA A 32 -9.13 3.05 -11.89
N GLN A 33 -9.76 2.23 -12.75
CA GLN A 33 -10.20 0.88 -12.39
C GLN A 33 -9.07 0.01 -11.83
N ALA A 34 -7.87 0.06 -12.42
CA ALA A 34 -6.71 -0.70 -11.92
C ALA A 34 -6.28 -0.25 -10.51
N ILE A 35 -6.23 1.06 -10.27
CA ILE A 35 -5.88 1.66 -8.98
C ILE A 35 -6.96 1.32 -7.93
N ALA A 36 -8.23 1.39 -8.33
CA ALA A 36 -9.37 1.09 -7.49
C ALA A 36 -9.38 -0.38 -7.05
N ILE A 37 -9.17 -1.31 -7.98
CA ILE A 37 -9.07 -2.74 -7.68
C ILE A 37 -7.91 -2.99 -6.72
N GLN A 38 -6.76 -2.38 -6.97
CA GLN A 38 -5.57 -2.60 -6.17
C GLN A 38 -5.69 -2.01 -4.75
N GLY A 39 -6.26 -0.81 -4.61
CA GLY A 39 -6.53 -0.22 -3.31
C GLY A 39 -7.61 -0.97 -2.53
N LEU A 40 -8.61 -1.54 -3.22
CA LEU A 40 -9.62 -2.39 -2.59
C LEU A 40 -9.02 -3.72 -2.10
N LEU A 41 -8.20 -4.39 -2.91
CA LEU A 41 -7.52 -5.62 -2.53
C LEU A 41 -6.57 -5.41 -1.35
N SER A 42 -5.74 -4.37 -1.40
CA SER A 42 -4.85 -4.01 -0.29
C SER A 42 -5.61 -3.59 0.96
N GLY A 43 -6.76 -2.92 0.82
CA GLY A 43 -7.69 -2.66 1.91
C GLY A 43 -8.16 -3.94 2.61
N ILE A 44 -8.73 -4.88 1.85
CA ILE A 44 -9.22 -6.17 2.39
C ILE A 44 -8.08 -6.96 3.05
N LEU A 45 -6.92 -7.03 2.39
CA LEU A 45 -5.74 -7.70 2.93
C LEU A 45 -5.25 -7.02 4.21
N GLY A 46 -5.18 -5.69 4.24
CA GLY A 46 -4.75 -4.94 5.42
C GLY A 46 -5.65 -5.18 6.63
N PHE A 47 -6.97 -5.17 6.45
CA PHE A 47 -7.92 -5.51 7.52
C PHE A 47 -7.79 -6.96 7.97
N SER A 48 -7.78 -7.91 7.03
CA SER A 48 -7.75 -9.34 7.34
C SER A 48 -6.44 -9.73 8.04
N ILE A 49 -5.30 -9.33 7.47
CA ILE A 49 -3.97 -9.63 7.98
C ILE A 49 -3.72 -8.88 9.29
N GLY A 50 -4.12 -7.60 9.37
CA GLY A 50 -4.07 -6.82 10.59
C GLY A 50 -4.80 -7.51 11.75
N HIS A 51 -6.02 -8.02 11.52
CA HIS A 51 -6.78 -8.77 12.53
C HIS A 51 -6.05 -10.04 13.00
N PHE A 52 -5.51 -10.85 12.09
CA PHE A 52 -4.77 -12.05 12.46
C PHE A 52 -3.46 -11.74 13.18
N LEU A 53 -2.76 -10.67 12.80
CA LEU A 53 -1.59 -10.17 13.52
C LEU A 53 -1.93 -9.75 14.95
N ASN A 54 -3.08 -9.11 15.17
CA ASN A 54 -3.51 -8.73 16.52
C ASN A 54 -3.71 -9.97 17.43
N ARG A 55 -4.13 -11.09 16.84
CA ARG A 55 -4.26 -12.40 17.52
C ARG A 55 -2.93 -13.12 17.70
N GLY A 56 -1.80 -12.51 17.36
CA GLY A 56 -0.46 -13.10 17.48
C GLY A 56 -0.19 -14.24 16.50
N ARG A 57 -0.96 -14.34 15.41
CA ARG A 57 -0.74 -15.39 14.40
C ARG A 57 0.51 -15.07 13.59
N LYS A 58 1.53 -15.89 13.80
CA LYS A 58 2.85 -15.68 13.20
C LYS A 58 2.84 -15.73 11.66
N GLN A 59 2.00 -16.59 11.08
CA GLN A 59 1.79 -16.68 9.62
C GLN A 59 1.24 -15.39 9.00
N ALA A 60 0.46 -14.60 9.75
CA ALA A 60 -0.08 -13.34 9.28
C ALA A 60 1.03 -12.30 9.03
N PHE A 61 2.15 -12.38 9.75
CA PHE A 61 3.28 -11.49 9.52
C PHE A 61 3.98 -11.77 8.17
N ILE A 62 4.16 -13.06 7.85
CA ILE A 62 4.74 -13.47 6.56
C ILE A 62 3.79 -13.06 5.42
N LEU A 63 2.48 -13.26 5.60
CA LEU A 63 1.47 -12.79 4.64
C LEU A 63 1.51 -11.27 4.49
N ALA A 64 1.64 -10.49 5.57
CA ALA A 64 1.75 -9.03 5.51
C ALA A 64 2.95 -8.59 4.66
N LEU A 65 4.12 -9.17 4.91
CA LEU A 65 5.34 -8.88 4.15
C LEU A 65 5.18 -9.22 2.67
N ALA A 66 4.67 -10.41 2.36
CA ALA A 66 4.45 -10.84 0.98
C ALA A 66 3.43 -9.93 0.28
N SER A 67 2.31 -9.61 0.93
CA SER A 67 1.28 -8.72 0.37
C SER A 67 1.81 -7.31 0.13
N CYS A 68 2.58 -6.74 1.06
CA CYS A 68 3.20 -5.42 0.86
C CYS A 68 4.19 -5.46 -0.30
N LEU A 69 5.04 -6.48 -0.40
CA LEU A 69 6.02 -6.60 -1.47
C LEU A 69 5.36 -6.73 -2.86
N ILE A 70 4.30 -7.53 -2.97
CA ILE A 70 3.49 -7.63 -4.20
C ILE A 70 2.86 -6.28 -4.53
N CYS A 71 2.30 -5.58 -3.54
CA CYS A 71 1.69 -4.27 -3.75
C CYS A 71 2.71 -3.22 -4.18
N VAL A 72 3.95 -3.24 -3.66
CA VAL A 72 5.04 -2.36 -4.14
C VAL A 72 5.29 -2.60 -5.62
N PHE A 73 5.39 -3.86 -6.06
CA PHE A 73 5.66 -4.17 -7.46
C PHE A 73 4.53 -3.70 -8.38
N LEU A 74 3.28 -4.02 -8.02
CA LEU A 74 2.11 -3.63 -8.79
C LEU A 74 1.90 -2.11 -8.81
N LEU A 75 2.01 -1.42 -7.67
CA LEU A 75 1.91 0.04 -7.60
C LEU A 75 3.06 0.69 -8.37
N GLY A 76 4.28 0.15 -8.27
CA GLY A 76 5.44 0.61 -9.02
C GLY A 76 5.22 0.52 -10.53
N GLN A 77 4.60 -0.57 -11.01
CA GLN A 77 4.21 -0.70 -12.42
C GLN A 77 3.18 0.35 -12.82
N LEU A 78 2.14 0.57 -12.01
CA LEU A 78 1.12 1.60 -12.27
C LEU A 78 1.73 3.01 -12.30
N THR A 79 2.59 3.34 -11.34
CA THR A 79 3.29 4.63 -11.27
C THR A 79 4.23 4.82 -12.45
N THR A 80 4.98 3.79 -12.86
CA THR A 80 5.86 3.86 -14.03
C THR A 80 5.06 4.07 -15.32
N ASN A 81 3.92 3.39 -15.46
CA ASN A 81 3.02 3.59 -16.59
C ASN A 81 2.45 5.00 -16.62
N ALA A 82 2.07 5.56 -15.48
CA ALA A 82 1.61 6.95 -15.37
C ALA A 82 2.72 7.94 -15.77
N PHE A 83 3.94 7.76 -15.25
CA PHE A 83 5.11 8.58 -15.63
C PHE A 83 5.40 8.55 -17.14
N ASN A 84 5.39 7.37 -17.75
CA ASN A 84 5.71 7.22 -19.18
C ASN A 84 4.65 7.84 -20.10
N GLN A 85 3.44 8.09 -19.59
CA GLN A 85 2.36 8.74 -20.34
C GLN A 85 2.45 10.28 -20.30
N GLU A 86 3.32 10.85 -19.46
CA GLU A 86 3.52 12.30 -19.29
C GLU A 86 4.96 12.72 -19.65
N PRO A 87 5.28 12.95 -20.94
CA PRO A 87 6.62 13.42 -21.33
C PRO A 87 6.93 14.88 -20.92
N ASN A 88 5.97 15.65 -20.40
CA ASN A 88 6.07 17.09 -20.14
C ASN A 88 5.83 17.50 -18.67
N LEU A 89 6.39 16.75 -17.71
CA LEU A 89 6.25 17.03 -16.26
C LEU A 89 6.88 18.35 -15.77
N PHE A 90 7.63 19.08 -16.62
CA PHE A 90 8.37 20.28 -16.20
C PHE A 90 7.63 21.60 -16.45
N PHE A 91 6.60 21.64 -17.29
CA PHE A 91 5.82 22.85 -17.56
C PHE A 91 4.38 22.50 -17.97
N SER A 92 3.51 22.26 -17.00
CA SER A 92 2.06 22.23 -17.23
C SER A 92 1.41 23.24 -16.30
N ASP A 93 0.70 24.21 -16.88
CA ASP A 93 0.02 25.28 -16.16
C ASP A 93 -0.85 24.72 -15.04
N ALA A 94 -0.64 25.22 -13.83
CA ALA A 94 -1.13 24.70 -12.55
C ALA A 94 -2.67 24.71 -12.35
N LEU A 95 -3.48 24.86 -13.41
CA LEU A 95 -4.93 25.01 -13.33
C LEU A 95 -5.74 24.07 -14.24
N ALA A 96 -5.13 23.26 -15.09
CA ALA A 96 -5.83 22.24 -15.87
C ALA A 96 -5.51 20.85 -15.30
N THR A 97 -6.17 20.45 -14.20
CA THR A 97 -5.99 19.12 -13.60
C THR A 97 -6.44 18.05 -14.58
N GLN A 98 -5.49 17.49 -15.33
CA GLN A 98 -5.78 16.35 -16.18
C GLN A 98 -5.93 15.10 -15.31
N PRO A 99 -6.82 14.15 -15.69
CA PRO A 99 -6.98 12.89 -14.95
C PRO A 99 -5.69 12.08 -14.80
N GLN A 100 -4.70 12.31 -15.67
CA GLN A 100 -3.40 11.63 -15.66
C GLN A 100 -2.49 12.11 -14.51
N ASP A 101 -2.44 13.42 -14.24
CA ASP A 101 -1.65 13.98 -13.13
C ASP A 101 -2.13 13.41 -11.77
N ILE A 102 -3.44 13.18 -11.66
CA ILE A 102 -4.07 12.61 -10.46
C ILE A 102 -3.73 11.13 -10.29
N SER A 103 -3.64 10.38 -11.39
CA SER A 103 -3.19 8.98 -11.40
C SER A 103 -1.78 8.86 -10.85
N LEU A 104 -0.88 9.72 -11.33
CA LEU A 104 0.51 9.75 -10.92
C LEU A 104 0.64 10.09 -9.43
N LEU A 105 -0.06 11.13 -8.98
CA LEU A 105 -0.04 11.57 -7.59
C LEU A 105 -0.57 10.47 -6.64
N VAL A 106 -1.72 9.87 -6.96
CA VAL A 106 -2.32 8.85 -6.09
C VAL A 106 -1.48 7.58 -6.06
N THR A 107 -1.05 7.08 -7.22
CA THR A 107 -0.25 5.83 -7.27
C THR A 107 1.11 6.00 -6.61
N SER A 108 1.80 7.13 -6.81
CA SER A 108 3.07 7.43 -6.17
C SER A 108 2.94 7.60 -4.65
N ALA A 109 1.85 8.23 -4.17
CA ALA A 109 1.57 8.35 -2.74
C ALA A 109 1.29 6.99 -2.10
N MET A 110 0.43 6.17 -2.72
CA MET A 110 0.15 4.79 -2.28
C MET A 110 1.42 3.92 -2.28
N LEU A 111 2.27 4.07 -3.30
CA LEU A 111 3.54 3.34 -3.42
C LEU A 111 4.48 3.74 -2.29
N THR A 112 4.70 5.03 -2.08
CA THR A 112 5.57 5.57 -1.04
C THR A 112 5.13 5.08 0.33
N PHE A 113 3.82 5.14 0.61
CA PHE A 113 3.27 4.66 1.87
C PHE A 113 3.48 3.14 2.04
N THR A 114 3.23 2.37 0.99
CA THR A 114 3.40 0.90 1.02
C THR A 114 4.85 0.51 1.23
N VAL A 115 5.81 1.22 0.62
CA VAL A 115 7.25 1.03 0.86
C VAL A 115 7.61 1.35 2.31
N LEU A 116 7.09 2.45 2.86
CA LEU A 116 7.35 2.83 4.26
C LEU A 116 6.82 1.77 5.24
N VAL A 117 5.62 1.24 4.98
CA VAL A 117 5.04 0.13 5.77
C VAL A 117 5.89 -1.13 5.64
N LEU A 118 6.34 -1.47 4.43
CA LEU A 118 7.22 -2.61 4.20
C LEU A 118 8.53 -2.48 4.99
N LEU A 119 9.17 -1.31 4.97
CA LEU A 119 10.39 -1.05 5.73
C LEU A 119 10.15 -1.17 7.24
N LEU A 120 9.05 -0.62 7.75
CA LEU A 120 8.69 -0.75 9.17
C LEU A 120 8.39 -2.21 9.55
N LEU A 121 7.73 -2.98 8.68
CA LEU A 121 7.54 -4.42 8.87
C LEU A 121 8.88 -5.15 8.92
N LEU A 122 9.85 -4.81 8.07
CA LEU A 122 11.20 -5.40 8.11
C LEU A 122 11.93 -5.12 9.43
N ILE A 123 11.75 -3.95 10.04
CA ILE A 123 12.28 -3.65 11.38
C ILE A 123 11.64 -4.59 12.41
N PHE A 124 10.32 -4.80 12.33
CA PHE A 124 9.63 -5.73 13.22
C PHE A 124 9.99 -7.21 12.97
N ALA A 125 10.48 -7.55 11.78
CA ALA A 125 10.78 -8.94 11.40
C ALA A 125 11.75 -9.61 12.36
N ARG A 126 12.82 -8.91 12.80
CA ARG A 126 13.76 -9.46 13.77
C ARG A 126 13.08 -9.76 15.11
N SER A 127 12.28 -8.81 15.61
CA SER A 127 11.58 -8.97 16.90
C SER A 127 10.56 -10.12 16.88
N ILE A 128 9.87 -10.29 15.75
CA ILE A 128 8.89 -11.36 15.54
C ILE A 128 9.60 -12.70 15.35
N TYR A 129 10.72 -12.73 14.63
CA TYR A 129 11.53 -13.93 14.44
C TYR A 129 12.19 -14.42 15.74
N VAL A 130 12.67 -13.52 16.60
CA VAL A 130 13.16 -13.90 17.94
C VAL A 130 12.02 -14.44 18.81
N SER A 131 10.83 -13.83 18.74
CA SER A 131 9.61 -14.37 19.36
C SER A 131 9.17 -15.71 18.76
N PHE A 132 9.54 -16.03 17.53
CA PHE A 132 9.33 -17.33 16.90
C PHE A 132 10.23 -18.41 17.49
N ARG A 133 11.49 -18.05 17.80
CA ARG A 133 12.53 -18.98 18.26
C ARG A 133 12.44 -19.28 19.75
N ASN A 134 11.96 -18.34 20.55
CA ASN A 134 11.72 -18.50 21.98
C ASN A 134 10.33 -19.08 22.26
N GLU A 135 9.99 -20.22 21.65
CA GLU A 135 8.87 -21.04 22.14
C GLU A 135 9.25 -21.62 23.51
N VAL A 136 8.84 -20.90 24.56
CA VAL A 136 8.32 -21.49 25.80
C VAL A 136 6.83 -21.22 25.81
#